data_AF-A0A2M9WP90-F1
#
_entry.id   AF-A0A2M9WP90-F1
#
_cell.length_a   1.000
_cell.length_b   1.000
_cell.length_c   1.000
_cell.angle_alpha   90.00
_cell.angle_beta   90.00
_cell.angle_gamma   90.00
#
_symmetry.space_group_name_H-M   'P 1'
#
loop_
_entity.id
_entity.type
_entity.pdbx_description
1 polymer ?
#
loop_
_entity_poly.entity_id
_entity_poly.type
_entity_poly.pdbx_seq_one_letter_code
_entity_poly.pdbx_strand_id
1 'polypeptide(L)'
;MILLDNNWCPPEQLRLQEIIRKQNSSKNISYVNNVDTANIMCKSALGITIGPSFILGKENAFVKPVPLEYRVKLSYGTTSLNSNHKIQIKDFYNFFKLNLQ
;
A
#
# COMPACT_ATOMS: atom_id res chain seq x y z
N MET A 1 -7.45 -12.61 -8.50
CA MET A 1 -7.22 -11.30 -7.82
C MET A 1 -6.01 -11.45 -6.93
N ILE A 2 -5.13 -10.47 -6.93
CA ILE A 2 -3.87 -10.49 -6.19
C ILE A 2 -4.02 -9.51 -5.03
N LEU A 3 -4.15 -10.05 -3.82
CA LEU A 3 -4.35 -9.29 -2.59
C LEU A 3 -3.06 -9.28 -1.77
N LEU A 4 -2.83 -8.21 -1.03
CA LEU A 4 -1.79 -8.24 -0.01
C LEU A 4 -2.26 -9.09 1.16
N ASP A 5 -1.34 -9.86 1.74
CA ASP A 5 -1.58 -10.55 2.99
C ASP A 5 -1.90 -9.55 4.12
N ASN A 6 -2.64 -9.99 5.13
CA ASN A 6 -3.14 -9.15 6.21
C ASN A 6 -2.02 -8.47 7.02
N ASN A 7 -0.82 -9.05 7.02
CA ASN A 7 0.36 -8.46 7.70
C ASN A 7 1.09 -7.41 6.84
N TRP A 8 0.71 -7.29 5.57
CA TRP A 8 1.43 -6.51 4.56
C TRP A 8 0.59 -5.40 3.93
N CYS A 9 -0.64 -5.20 4.42
CA CYS A 9 -1.47 -4.07 4.01
C CYS A 9 -1.93 -3.23 5.21
N PRO A 10 -2.12 -1.91 5.03
CA PRO A 10 -2.73 -1.06 6.04
C PRO A 10 -4.15 -1.53 6.41
N PRO A 11 -4.64 -1.26 7.64
CA PRO A 11 -5.96 -1.69 8.09
C PRO A 11 -7.12 -1.30 7.16
N GLU A 12 -7.07 -0.10 6.59
CA GLU A 12 -8.10 0.37 5.66
C GLU A 12 -8.05 -0.36 4.30
N GLN A 13 -6.85 -0.71 3.83
CA GLN A 13 -6.74 -1.57 2.65
C GLN A 13 -7.30 -2.95 2.96
N LEU A 14 -6.92 -3.56 4.09
CA LEU A 14 -7.44 -4.87 4.52
C LEU A 14 -8.97 -4.89 4.54
N ARG A 15 -9.59 -3.85 5.11
CA ARG A 15 -11.05 -3.69 5.12
C ARG A 15 -11.64 -3.69 3.71
N LEU A 16 -11.05 -2.95 2.77
CA LEU A 16 -11.47 -2.93 1.37
C LEU A 16 -11.29 -4.30 0.70
N GLN A 17 -10.16 -4.98 0.91
CA GLN A 17 -9.93 -6.31 0.34
C GLN A 17 -10.97 -7.31 0.84
N GLU A 18 -11.36 -7.24 2.12
CA GLU A 18 -12.37 -8.10 2.72
C GLU A 18 -13.78 -7.85 2.17
N ILE A 19 -14.16 -6.58 1.95
CA ILE A 19 -15.43 -6.23 1.29
C ILE A 19 -15.46 -6.87 -0.12
N ILE A 20 -14.39 -6.68 -0.90
CA ILE A 20 -14.29 -7.23 -2.25
C ILE A 20 -14.30 -8.76 -2.22
N ARG A 21 -13.51 -9.39 -1.34
CA ARG A 21 -13.44 -10.85 -1.20
C ARG A 21 -14.79 -11.45 -0.89
N LYS A 22 -15.53 -10.89 0.07
CA LYS A 22 -16.85 -11.39 0.48
C LYS A 22 -17.89 -11.30 -0.65
N GLN A 23 -17.84 -10.23 -1.45
CA GLN A 23 -18.70 -10.07 -2.63
C GLN A 23 -18.30 -10.94 -3.82
N ASN A 24 -17.12 -11.57 -3.76
CA ASN A 24 -16.52 -12.30 -4.88
C ASN A 24 -16.02 -13.70 -4.45
N SER A 25 -16.79 -14.39 -3.61
CA SER A 25 -16.42 -15.66 -2.98
C SER A 25 -16.08 -16.80 -3.95
N SER A 26 -16.52 -16.72 -5.21
CA SER A 26 -16.25 -17.72 -6.25
C SER A 26 -14.99 -17.45 -7.09
N LYS A 27 -14.30 -16.32 -6.89
CA LYS A 27 -13.14 -15.93 -7.71
C LYS A 27 -11.83 -16.44 -7.10
N ASN A 28 -10.88 -16.83 -7.96
CA ASN A 28 -9.53 -17.19 -7.53
C ASN A 28 -8.80 -15.98 -6.93
N ILE A 29 -8.34 -16.15 -5.69
CA ILE A 29 -7.60 -15.13 -4.93
C ILE A 29 -6.23 -15.70 -4.59
N SER A 30 -5.20 -14.91 -4.86
CA SER A 30 -3.83 -15.16 -4.45
C SER A 30 -3.41 -14.08 -3.47
N TYR A 31 -2.70 -14.46 -2.41
CA TYR A 31 -2.14 -13.54 -1.43
C TYR A 31 -0.65 -13.41 -1.64
N VAL A 32 -0.14 -12.19 -1.52
CA VAL A 32 1.28 -11.88 -1.62
C VAL A 32 1.72 -11.02 -0.45
N ASN A 33 2.98 -11.15 -0.07
CA ASN A 33 3.54 -10.55 1.13
C ASN A 33 4.32 -9.25 0.86
N ASN A 34 4.17 -8.63 -0.31
CA ASN A 34 4.68 -7.29 -0.56
C ASN A 34 4.04 -6.68 -1.81
N VAL A 35 4.10 -5.35 -1.89
CA VAL A 35 3.52 -4.55 -2.97
C VAL A 35 4.19 -4.80 -4.32
N ASP A 36 5.50 -5.00 -4.35
CA ASP A 36 6.26 -5.17 -5.59
C ASP A 36 5.89 -6.48 -6.29
N THR A 37 5.74 -7.57 -5.55
CA THR A 37 5.25 -8.85 -6.06
C THR A 37 3.83 -8.68 -6.63
N ALA A 38 2.94 -7.98 -5.92
CA ALA A 38 1.59 -7.71 -6.41
C ALA A 38 1.63 -6.95 -7.75
N ASN A 39 2.46 -5.92 -7.84
CA ASN A 39 2.65 -5.09 -9.03
C ASN A 39 3.27 -5.89 -10.19
N ILE A 40 4.28 -6.71 -9.93
CA ILE A 40 4.92 -7.58 -10.94
C ILE A 40 3.87 -8.56 -11.49
N MET A 41 3.13 -9.25 -10.63
CA MET A 41 2.09 -10.17 -11.06
C MET A 41 1.00 -9.48 -11.89
N CYS A 42 0.61 -8.25 -11.52
CA CYS A 42 -0.32 -7.44 -12.31
C CYS A 42 0.25 -7.09 -13.70
N LYS A 43 1.50 -6.63 -13.77
CA LYS A 43 2.19 -6.31 -15.04
C LYS A 43 2.40 -7.53 -15.94
N SER A 44 2.54 -8.71 -15.34
CA SER A 44 2.67 -9.99 -16.03
C SER A 44 1.32 -10.61 -16.41
N ALA A 45 0.23 -9.85 -16.39
CA ALA A 45 -1.12 -10.30 -16.75
C ALA A 45 -1.65 -11.49 -15.93
N LEU A 46 -1.14 -11.72 -14.71
CA LEU A 46 -1.62 -12.80 -13.83
C LEU A 46 -2.90 -12.41 -13.07
N GLY A 47 -3.28 -11.14 -13.11
CA GLY A 47 -4.53 -10.66 -12.53
C GLY A 47 -4.50 -9.18 -12.23
N ILE A 48 -5.45 -8.75 -11.38
CA ILE A 48 -5.56 -7.38 -10.90
C ILE A 48 -5.20 -7.33 -9.41
N THR A 49 -4.61 -6.20 -8.99
CA THR A 49 -4.36 -5.89 -7.58
C THR A 49 -5.07 -4.62 -7.16
N ILE A 50 -5.20 -4.41 -5.85
CA ILE A 50 -5.78 -3.21 -5.24
C ILE A 50 -4.75 -2.60 -4.30
N GLY A 51 -4.72 -1.28 -4.24
CA GLY A 51 -3.80 -0.56 -3.38
C GLY A 51 -4.02 0.95 -3.48
N PRO A 52 -3.33 1.73 -2.64
CA PRO A 52 -3.42 3.18 -2.69
C PRO A 52 -2.92 3.72 -4.03
N SER A 53 -3.57 4.75 -4.57
CA SER A 53 -3.25 5.31 -5.90
C SER A 53 -1.83 5.84 -6.04
N PHE A 54 -1.20 6.26 -4.94
CA PHE A 54 0.20 6.70 -4.91
C PHE A 54 1.21 5.55 -4.81
N ILE A 55 0.74 4.34 -4.51
CA ILE A 55 1.54 3.10 -4.52
C ILE A 55 1.38 2.39 -5.87
N LEU A 56 0.16 2.38 -6.41
CA LEU A 56 -0.09 1.85 -7.73
C LEU A 56 0.64 2.70 -8.78
N GLY A 57 1.34 2.03 -9.70
CA GLY A 57 2.07 2.72 -10.77
C GLY A 57 1.14 3.54 -11.66
N LYS A 58 1.65 4.61 -12.27
CA LYS A 58 0.90 5.39 -13.27
C LYS A 58 0.56 4.54 -14.49
N GLU A 59 -0.46 4.97 -15.24
CA GLU A 59 -0.81 4.37 -16.53
C GLU A 59 0.42 4.31 -17.45
N ASN A 60 0.60 3.15 -18.09
CA ASN A 60 1.68 2.89 -19.05
C ASN A 60 1.26 1.75 -19.99
N ALA A 61 2.18 1.27 -20.82
CA ALA A 61 1.93 0.22 -21.80
C ALA A 61 1.44 -1.13 -21.19
N PHE A 62 1.67 -1.39 -19.91
CA PHE A 62 1.37 -2.66 -19.24
C PHE A 62 0.21 -2.59 -18.26
N VAL A 63 -0.05 -1.44 -17.66
CA VAL A 63 -1.06 -1.29 -16.60
C VAL A 63 -1.84 0.00 -16.75
N LYS A 64 -3.14 -0.08 -16.44
CA LYS A 64 -4.05 1.06 -16.37
C LYS A 64 -4.73 1.10 -15.00
N PRO A 65 -4.36 2.02 -14.11
CA PRO A 65 -5.03 2.20 -12.82
C PRO A 65 -6.49 2.62 -13.03
N VAL A 66 -7.40 2.00 -12.28
CA VAL A 66 -8.81 2.40 -12.25
C VAL A 66 -9.13 2.89 -10.84
N PRO A 67 -9.52 4.17 -10.67
CA PRO A 67 -9.85 4.70 -9.34
C PRO A 67 -11.11 4.02 -8.80
N LEU A 68 -11.08 3.65 -7.52
CA LEU A 68 -12.25 3.19 -6.78
C LEU A 68 -12.83 4.35 -5.97
N GLU A 69 -14.15 4.41 -5.86
CA GLU A 69 -14.83 5.36 -4.98
C GLU A 69 -14.77 4.90 -3.51
N TYR A 70 -13.54 4.73 -3.01
CA TYR A 70 -13.24 4.36 -1.63
C TYR A 70 -12.25 5.38 -1.06
N ARG A 71 -12.78 6.38 -0.36
CA ARG A 71 -11.98 7.50 0.16
C ARG A 71 -11.56 7.20 1.60
N VAL A 72 -10.26 7.23 1.83
CA VAL A 72 -9.66 7.06 3.16
C VAL A 72 -8.68 8.17 3.46
N LYS A 73 -8.63 8.60 4.73
CA LYS A 73 -7.63 9.55 5.19
C LYS A 73 -6.29 8.84 5.32
N LEU A 74 -5.25 9.38 4.68
CA LEU A 74 -3.90 8.86 4.77
C LEU A 74 -3.18 9.49 5.96
N SER A 75 -2.47 8.66 6.72
CA SER A 75 -1.60 9.07 7.81
C SER A 75 -0.16 8.71 7.47
N TYR A 76 0.75 9.67 7.59
CA TYR A 76 2.18 9.48 7.36
C TYR A 76 2.93 9.53 8.69
N GLY A 77 4.06 8.83 8.75
CA GLY A 77 4.93 8.78 9.91
C GLY A 77 6.38 8.54 9.52
N THR A 78 7.26 8.65 10.49
CA THR A 78 8.70 8.44 10.35
C THR A 78 9.16 7.44 11.40
N THR A 79 10.18 6.64 11.08
CA THR A 79 10.79 5.70 12.00
C THR A 79 12.31 5.79 11.90
N SER A 80 12.98 5.51 13.02
CA SER A 80 14.44 5.38 13.09
C SER A 80 14.79 4.39 14.19
N LEU A 81 16.05 3.94 14.22
CA LEU A 81 16.54 3.11 15.32
C LEU A 81 16.52 3.89 16.63
N ASN A 82 15.98 3.30 17.70
CA ASN A 82 15.96 3.90 19.03
C ASN A 82 17.38 4.24 19.55
N SER A 83 18.39 3.48 19.13
CA SER A 83 19.81 3.69 19.45
C SER A 83 20.51 4.71 18.55
N ASN A 84 19.78 5.38 17.66
CA ASN A 84 20.38 6.33 16.73
C ASN A 84 20.62 7.68 17.42
N HIS A 85 21.89 7.97 17.70
CA HIS A 85 22.31 9.22 18.33
C HIS A 85 22.93 10.22 17.34
N LYS A 86 22.82 9.97 16.03
CA LYS A 86 23.36 10.89 15.01
C LYS A 86 22.60 12.21 15.02
N ILE A 87 23.34 13.32 15.11
CA ILE A 87 22.76 14.67 15.15
C ILE A 87 21.84 14.95 13.96
N GLN A 88 22.21 14.46 12.77
CA GLN A 88 21.43 14.65 11.55
C GLN A 88 20.01 14.06 11.69
N ILE A 89 19.87 12.92 12.37
CA ILE A 89 18.56 12.29 12.58
C ILE A 89 17.73 13.10 13.57
N LYS A 90 18.36 13.63 14.63
CA LYS A 90 17.71 14.54 15.58
C LYS A 90 17.24 15.82 14.89
N ASP A 91 18.03 16.37 13.99
CA ASP A 91 17.67 17.56 13.22
C ASP A 91 16.43 17.30 12.34
N PHE A 92 16.37 16.15 11.67
CA PHE A 92 15.16 15.75 10.93
C PHE A 92 13.94 15.56 11.84
N TYR A 93 14.10 14.92 13.01
CA TYR A 93 12.99 14.79 13.96
C TYR A 93 12.48 16.14 14.45
N ASN A 94 13.39 17.07 14.78
CA ASN A 94 13.03 18.42 15.19
C ASN A 94 12.31 19.15 14.05
N PHE A 95 12.80 19.02 12.82
CA PHE A 95 12.13 19.58 11.64
C PHE A 95 10.70 19.04 11.51
N PHE A 96 10.48 17.72 11.58
CA PHE A 96 9.15 17.13 11.47
C PHE A 96 8.22 17.61 12.59
N LYS A 97 8.71 17.66 13.83
CA LYS A 97 7.92 18.09 14.99
C LYS A 97 7.51 19.57 14.91
N LEU A 98 8.36 20.44 14.37
CA LEU A 98 8.09 21.88 14.28
C LEU A 98 7.19 22.25 13.09
N ASN A 99 7.19 21.45 12.03
CA ASN A 99 6.56 21.83 10.76
C ASN A 99 5.40 20.93 10.31
N LEU A 100 5.30 19.68 10.79
CA LEU A 100 4.37 18.67 10.26
C LEU A 100 3.50 17.99 11.33
N GLN A 101 3.68 18.32 12.62
CA GLN A 101 2.86 17.86 13.75
C GLN A 101 2.17 19.04 14.42
#